data_AF-A0A660U7G5-F1
#
_entry.id   AF-A0A660U7G5-F1
#
_cell.length_a   1.000
_cell.length_b   1.000
_cell.length_c   1.000
_cell.angle_alpha   90.00
_cell.angle_beta   90.00
_cell.angle_gamma   90.00
#
_symmetry.space_group_name_H-M   'P 1'
#
loop_
_entity.id
_entity.type
_entity.pdbx_description
1 polymer ?
#
loop_
_entity_poly.entity_id
_entity_poly.type
_entity_poly.pdbx_seq_one_letter_code
_entity_poly.pdbx_strand_id
1 'polypeptide(L)' 'MDKNIREVEEEIYSKDKNIRIETLRKLVSKFPKKIKDGFVNLHIHTNESFSVFTSPTEAVWGAYNEDVEYFGINDHYSID' A
#
# COMPACT_ATOMS: atom_id res chain seq x y z
N MET A 1 8.70 -17.63 -3.50
CA MET A 1 7.95 -16.51 -4.09
C MET A 1 7.87 -16.76 -5.58
N ASP A 2 6.67 -16.90 -6.12
CA ASP A 2 6.45 -17.21 -7.54
C ASP A 2 7.04 -16.07 -8.39
N LYS A 3 7.84 -16.38 -9.43
CA LYS A 3 8.58 -15.34 -10.19
C LYS A 3 7.66 -14.25 -10.75
N ASN A 4 6.44 -14.64 -11.13
CA ASN A 4 5.39 -13.76 -11.65
C ASN A 4 4.86 -12.76 -10.58
N ILE A 5 4.90 -13.10 -9.29
CA ILE A 5 4.42 -12.21 -8.23
C ILE A 5 5.33 -10.99 -8.09
N ARG A 6 6.65 -11.18 -8.17
CA ARG A 6 7.59 -10.06 -8.08
C ARG A 6 7.40 -9.07 -9.22
N GLU A 7 7.20 -9.57 -10.43
CA GLU A 7 6.93 -8.72 -11.61
C GLU A 7 5.65 -7.89 -11.42
N VAL A 8 4.59 -8.49 -10.87
CA VAL A 8 3.34 -7.77 -10.55
C VAL A 8 3.56 -6.80 -9.38
N GLU A 9 4.35 -7.17 -8.37
CA GLU A 9 4.62 -6.32 -7.21
C GLU A 9 5.39 -5.05 -7.59
N GLU A 10 6.32 -5.11 -8.56
CA GLU A 10 7.01 -3.93 -9.09
C GLU A 10 6.03 -2.88 -9.67
N GLU A 11 4.87 -3.30 -10.19
CA GLU A 11 3.85 -2.39 -10.71
C GLU A 11 3.23 -1.50 -9.62
N ILE A 12 3.40 -1.82 -8.33
CA ILE A 12 2.98 -0.95 -7.23
C ILE A 12 3.72 0.40 -7.23
N TYR A 13 4.91 0.44 -7.84
CA TYR A 13 5.75 1.64 -8.02
C TYR A 13 5.55 2.31 -9.39
N SER A 14 4.55 1.89 -10.17
CA SER A 14 4.26 2.49 -11.47
C SER A 14 3.98 3.99 -11.35
N LYS A 15 4.38 4.76 -12.37
CA LYS A 15 4.02 6.18 -12.46
C LYS A 15 2.53 6.40 -12.73
N ASP A 16 1.83 5.38 -13.26
CA ASP A 16 0.40 5.45 -13.52
C ASP A 16 -0.41 5.04 -12.27
N LYS A 17 -1.21 5.98 -11.76
CA LYS A 17 -2.11 5.77 -10.62
C LYS A 17 -3.03 4.55 -10.79
N ASN A 18 -3.59 4.36 -11.98
CA ASN A 18 -4.56 3.30 -12.23
C ASN A 18 -3.90 1.93 -12.20
N ILE A 19 -2.67 1.82 -12.73
CA ILE A 19 -1.87 0.60 -12.64
C ILE A 19 -1.64 0.25 -11.17
N ARG A 20 -1.14 1.19 -10.36
CA ARG A 20 -0.87 0.93 -8.93
C ARG A 20 -2.10 0.46 -8.15
N ILE A 21 -3.26 1.10 -8.35
CA ILE A 21 -4.50 0.72 -7.67
C ILE A 21 -4.93 -0.69 -8.07
N GLU A 22 -4.88 -1.00 -9.37
CA GLU A 22 -5.27 -2.31 -9.87
C GLU A 22 -4.31 -3.40 -9.39
N THR A 23 -3.01 -3.13 -9.39
CA THR A 23 -1.98 -4.01 -8.84
C THR A 23 -2.23 -4.30 -7.36
N LEU A 24 -2.49 -3.28 -6.54
CA LEU A 24 -2.79 -3.46 -5.12
C LEU A 24 -3.99 -4.38 -4.90
N ARG A 25 -5.08 -4.17 -5.64
CA ARG A 25 -6.27 -5.03 -5.57
C ARG A 25 -5.94 -6.48 -5.90
N LYS A 26 -5.18 -6.72 -6.98
CA LYS A 26 -4.75 -8.07 -7.39
C LYS A 26 -3.92 -8.74 -6.31
N LEU A 27 -2.93 -8.03 -5.75
CA LEU A 27 -2.04 -8.55 -4.71
C LEU A 27 -2.83 -8.96 -3.45
N VAL A 28 -3.66 -8.06 -2.92
CA VAL A 28 -4.48 -8.33 -1.72
C VAL A 28 -5.47 -9.48 -1.97
N SER A 29 -6.11 -9.51 -3.14
CA SER A 29 -7.07 -10.58 -3.48
C SER A 29 -6.41 -11.94 -3.66
N LYS A 30 -5.17 -11.97 -4.18
CA LYS A 30 -4.41 -13.20 -4.41
C LYS A 30 -3.83 -13.78 -3.11
N PHE A 31 -3.51 -12.93 -2.13
CA PHE A 31 -2.87 -13.33 -0.88
C PHE A 31 -3.68 -12.92 0.34
N PRO A 32 -4.96 -13.31 0.47
CA PRO A 32 -5.81 -12.84 1.56
C PRO A 32 -5.22 -13.18 2.93
N LYS A 33 -5.02 -12.17 3.77
CA LYS A 33 -4.51 -12.33 5.14
C LYS A 33 -5.68 -12.39 6.12
N LYS A 34 -5.62 -13.33 7.06
CA LYS A 34 -6.47 -13.35 8.25
C LYS A 34 -5.68 -12.76 9.40
N ILE A 35 -5.84 -11.46 9.61
CA ILE A 35 -5.17 -10.76 10.70
C ILE A 35 -5.95 -11.08 11.99
N LYS A 36 -5.25 -11.65 12.97
CA LYS A 36 -5.73 -11.84 14.34
C LYS A 36 -4.75 -11.11 15.24
N ASP A 37 -5.25 -10.15 16.02
CA ASP A 37 -4.43 -9.27 16.87
C ASP A 37 -3.47 -8.37 16.07
N GLY A 38 -3.96 -7.75 15.00
CA GLY A 38 -3.15 -6.88 14.15
C GLY A 38 -2.83 -5.52 14.76
N PHE A 39 -1.91 -4.81 14.12
CA PHE A 39 -1.53 -3.47 14.56
C PHE A 39 -2.49 -2.41 14.02
N VAL A 40 -2.58 -1.30 14.74
CA VAL A 40 -3.31 -0.10 14.31
C VAL A 40 -2.29 0.99 14.04
N ASN A 41 -2.31 1.56 12.85
CA ASN A 41 -1.58 2.78 12.54
C ASN A 41 -2.44 3.72 11.70
N LEU A 42 -3.00 4.74 12.35
CA LEU A 42 -3.93 5.68 11.74
C LEU A 42 -3.29 7.01 11.33
N HIS A 43 -1.97 7.14 11.50
CA HIS A 43 -1.25 8.38 11.25
C HIS A 43 -0.03 8.10 10.38
N ILE A 44 -0.28 7.82 9.10
CA ILE A 44 0.75 7.68 8.08
C ILE A 44 0.70 8.85 7.11
N HIS A 45 1.88 9.40 6.81
CA HIS A 45 2.08 10.34 5.71
C HIS A 45 2.59 9.60 4.47
N THR A 46 2.23 10.06 3.27
CA THR A 46 2.65 9.54 1.97
C THR A 46 3.54 10.56 1.23
N ASN A 47 3.91 10.29 -0.03
CA ASN A 47 4.64 11.24 -0.87
C ASN A 47 3.91 12.60 -0.99
N GLU A 48 2.58 12.62 -0.80
CA GLU A 48 1.77 13.84 -0.83
C GLU A 48 1.96 14.71 0.44
N SER A 49 2.65 14.20 1.47
CA SER A 49 2.92 14.90 2.73
C SER A 49 4.30 14.59 3.31
N PHE A 50 5.36 14.75 2.50
CA PHE A 50 6.76 14.62 2.92
C PHE A 50 7.10 13.27 3.58
N SER A 51 6.75 12.16 2.93
CA SER A 51 7.09 10.81 3.40
C SER A 51 8.06 10.07 2.49
N VAL A 52 8.57 8.94 2.99
CA VAL A 52 9.47 8.03 2.25
C VAL A 52 8.74 7.20 1.20
N PHE A 53 7.43 6.99 1.36
CA PHE A 53 6.63 6.29 0.37
C PHE A 53 6.58 7.10 -0.91
N THR A 54 6.68 6.43 -2.05
CA THR A 54 6.51 7.02 -3.38
C THR A 54 5.03 7.15 -3.78
N SER A 55 4.12 6.50 -3.04
CA SER A 55 2.68 6.53 -3.30
C SER A 55 1.83 6.10 -2.10
N PRO A 56 0.54 6.50 -2.05
CA PRO A 56 -0.42 5.92 -1.09
C PRO A 56 -0.59 4.40 -1.22
N THR A 57 -0.55 3.89 -2.45
CA THR A 57 -0.70 2.44 -2.73
C THR A 57 0.46 1.62 -2.20
N GLU A 58 1.68 2.15 -2.28
CA GLU A 58 2.87 1.53 -1.68
C GLU A 58 2.75 1.49 -0.16
N ALA A 59 2.32 2.59 0.47
CA ALA A 59 2.14 2.66 1.91
C ALA A 59 1.13 1.61 2.41
N VAL A 60 0.00 1.45 1.70
CA VAL A 60 -1.00 0.42 2.00
C VAL A 60 -0.45 -0.99 1.76
N TRP A 61 0.33 -1.21 0.69
CA TRP A 61 0.94 -2.51 0.43
C TRP A 61 1.94 -2.91 1.53
N GLY A 62 2.77 -1.98 1.99
CA GLY A 62 3.66 -2.18 3.13
C GLY A 62 2.87 -2.54 4.39
N ALA A 63 1.83 -1.77 4.71
CA ALA A 63 0.97 -2.04 5.87
C ALA A 63 0.31 -3.44 5.81
N TYR A 64 -0.14 -3.85 4.62
CA TYR A 64 -0.69 -5.18 4.38
C TYR A 64 0.35 -6.28 4.66
N ASN A 65 1.58 -6.10 4.21
CA ASN A 65 2.67 -7.05 4.44
C ASN A 65 3.09 -7.16 5.90
N GLU A 66 2.98 -6.06 6.66
CA GLU A 66 3.30 -5.96 8.09
C GLU A 66 2.12 -6.31 9.03
N ASP A 67 1.02 -6.85 8.50
CA ASP A 67 -0.18 -7.25 9.27
C ASP A 67 -0.82 -6.10 10.07
N VAL A 68 -0.77 -4.88 9.53
CA VAL A 68 -1.52 -3.73 10.06
C VAL A 68 -3.00 -3.90 9.69
N GLU A 69 -3.85 -4.07 10.69
CA GLU A 69 -5.29 -4.32 10.52
C GLU A 69 -6.04 -3.03 10.19
N TYR A 70 -5.69 -1.93 10.87
CA TYR A 70 -6.31 -0.63 10.65
C TYR A 70 -5.24 0.37 10.24
N PHE A 71 -5.33 0.85 9.00
CA PHE A 71 -4.37 1.75 8.40
C PHE A 71 -5.04 3.07 7.99
N GLY A 72 -4.48 4.19 8.40
CA GLY A 72 -4.99 5.53 8.10
C GLY A 72 -3.92 6.44 7.51
N ILE A 73 -4.27 7.11 6.41
CA ILE A 73 -3.44 8.13 5.77
C ILE A 73 -3.91 9.50 6.27
N ASN A 74 -2.97 10.31 6.74
CA ASN A 74 -3.21 11.64 7.28
C ASN A 74 -2.22 12.63 6.68
N ASP A 75 -2.32 12.83 5.37
CA ASP A 75 -1.47 13.77 4.63
C ASP A 75 -1.80 15.23 4.96
N HIS A 76 -0.78 16.06 5.07
CA HIS A 76 -0.91 17.48 5.40
C HIS A 76 -1.49 18.26 4.22
N TYR A 77 -2.79 18.60 4.31
CA TYR A 77 -3.51 19.56 3.44
C TYR A 77 -3.05 19.63 1.97
N SER A 78 -2.76 18.48 1.36
CA SER A 78 -2.48 18.34 -0.06
C SER A 78 -3.81 18.13 -0.78
N ILE A 79 -4.62 19.19 -0.85
CA ILE A 79 -5.79 19.25 -1.73
C ILE A 79 -5.50 20.31 -2.78
N ASP A 80 -4.93 19.87 -3.91
CA ASP A 80 -5.07 20.53 -5.21
C ASP A 80 -6.01 19.67 -6.08
#